data_AF-A0A2E8KPU9-F1
#
_entry.id   AF-A0A2E8KPU9-F1
#
_cell.length_a   1.000
_cell.length_b   1.000
_cell.length_c   1.000
_cell.angle_alpha   90.00
_cell.angle_beta   90.00
_cell.angle_gamma   90.00
#
_symmetry.space_group_name_H-M   'P 1'
#
loop_
_entity.id
_entity.type
_entity.pdbx_description
1 polymer ?
#
loop_
_entity_poly.entity_id
_entity_poly.type
_entity_poly.pdbx_seq_one_letter_code
_entity_poly.pdbx_strand_id
1 'polypeptide(L)'
;MIQEFLKDWRSSVNGMVHCSGGAQTKVLHFVNDIHVIKDNLFPTPPLFKKIQEASGTSWEEMYKVFNMGHRLEVYTNEEAASALIELAKSFGVEAQIIGRCEAASQAKVTIKSEHGEFEYSI
;
A
#
# COMPACT_ATOMS: atom_id res chain seq x y z
N MET A 1 -16.37 6.89 4.51
CA MET A 1 -15.82 5.53 4.37
C MET A 1 -15.04 5.09 5.61
N ILE A 2 -13.80 5.56 5.86
CA ILE A 2 -12.99 5.03 6.99
C ILE A 2 -13.64 5.23 8.37
N GLN A 3 -14.27 6.38 8.62
CA GLN A 3 -15.01 6.58 9.87
C GLN A 3 -16.15 5.55 10.04
N GLU A 4 -16.80 5.15 8.95
CA GLU A 4 -17.86 4.14 8.98
C GLU A 4 -17.28 2.76 9.27
N PHE A 5 -16.20 2.39 8.57
CA PHE A 5 -15.46 1.14 8.82
C PHE A 5 -15.03 0.99 10.28
N LEU A 6 -14.51 2.07 10.86
CA LEU A 6 -14.02 2.09 12.23
C LEU A 6 -15.13 2.00 13.29
N LYS A 7 -16.42 2.07 12.96
CA LYS A 7 -17.48 1.83 13.95
C LYS A 7 -17.48 0.37 14.39
N ASP A 8 -17.30 -0.55 13.44
CA ASP A 8 -17.41 -1.99 13.68
C ASP A 8 -16.03 -2.69 13.74
N TRP A 9 -15.01 -2.15 13.06
CA TRP A 9 -13.74 -2.84 12.85
C TRP A 9 -12.53 -2.21 13.55
N ARG A 10 -12.75 -1.25 14.46
CA ARG A 10 -11.66 -0.51 15.12
C ARG A 10 -10.61 -1.41 15.78
N SER A 11 -11.05 -2.47 16.47
CA SER A 11 -10.17 -3.40 17.17
C SER A 11 -9.33 -4.27 16.24
N SER A 12 -9.76 -4.44 14.98
CA SER A 12 -9.07 -5.24 13.98
C SER A 12 -8.00 -4.44 13.22
N VAL A 13 -7.99 -3.11 13.33
CA VAL A 13 -7.00 -2.27 12.65
C VAL A 13 -5.69 -2.23 13.45
N ASN A 14 -4.65 -2.84 12.90
CA ASN A 14 -3.30 -2.82 13.46
C ASN A 14 -2.52 -1.56 13.06
N GLY A 15 -2.88 -0.94 11.94
CA GLY A 15 -2.24 0.28 11.46
C GLY A 15 -2.93 0.87 10.23
N MET A 16 -2.70 2.15 9.96
CA MET A 16 -3.12 2.80 8.73
C MET A 16 -2.01 3.72 8.24
N VAL A 17 -1.73 3.68 6.94
CA VAL A 17 -0.69 4.50 6.32
C VAL A 17 -1.30 5.34 5.19
N HIS A 18 -1.15 6.66 5.29
CA HIS A 18 -1.42 7.57 4.19
C HIS A 18 -0.16 7.74 3.33
N CYS A 19 -0.13 7.13 2.15
CA CYS A 19 0.99 7.09 1.21
C CYS A 19 1.22 8.46 0.54
N SER A 20 1.65 9.43 1.34
CA SER A 20 2.08 10.78 0.93
C SER A 20 3.59 10.79 0.69
N GLY A 21 4.39 11.54 1.46
CA GLY A 21 5.85 11.48 1.38
C GLY A 21 6.37 10.11 1.80
N GLY A 22 7.28 9.53 1.00
CA GLY A 22 7.73 8.14 1.08
C GLY A 22 6.80 7.15 0.37
N ALA A 23 5.61 7.59 -0.05
CA ALA A 23 4.65 6.83 -0.83
C ALA A 23 4.51 5.34 -0.43
N GLN A 24 4.89 4.39 -1.29
CA GLN A 24 4.75 2.96 -1.02
C GLN A 24 5.77 2.44 0.00
N THR A 25 6.87 3.15 0.24
CA THR A 25 7.88 2.78 1.25
C THR A 25 7.63 3.44 2.61
N LYS A 26 6.65 4.35 2.71
CA LYS A 26 6.35 5.12 3.93
C LYS A 26 6.12 4.25 5.16
N VAL A 27 5.60 3.04 4.98
CA VAL A 27 5.39 2.08 6.07
C VAL A 27 6.67 1.76 6.84
N LEU A 28 7.85 1.82 6.20
CA LEU A 28 9.14 1.57 6.85
C LEU A 28 9.36 2.46 8.08
N HIS A 29 8.82 3.67 8.11
CA HIS A 29 8.93 4.57 9.27
C HIS A 29 8.12 4.12 10.50
N PHE A 30 7.28 3.10 10.37
CA PHE A 30 6.33 2.67 11.40
C PHE A 30 6.48 1.20 11.81
N VAL A 31 7.39 0.46 11.19
CA VAL A 31 7.62 -0.97 11.47
C VAL A 31 9.09 -1.22 11.77
N ASN A 32 9.38 -2.23 12.60
CA ASN A 32 10.75 -2.61 12.99
C ASN A 32 11.09 -4.03 12.53
N ASP A 33 10.33 -5.05 12.94
CA ASP A 33 10.64 -6.47 12.70
C ASP A 33 9.62 -7.11 11.75
N ILE A 34 9.25 -6.36 10.69
CA ILE A 34 8.18 -6.74 9.75
C ILE A 34 8.67 -6.57 8.32
N HIS A 35 8.43 -7.60 7.50
CA HIS A 35 8.51 -7.53 6.05
C HIS A 35 7.12 -7.29 5.46
N VAL A 36 6.94 -6.13 4.84
CA VAL A 36 5.72 -5.78 4.11
C VAL A 36 5.89 -6.16 2.64
N ILE A 37 5.09 -7.09 2.17
CA ILE A 37 5.13 -7.58 0.79
C ILE A 37 3.93 -7.01 0.05
N LYS A 38 4.16 -6.28 -1.05
CA LYS A 38 3.15 -5.67 -1.91
C LYS A 38 3.23 -6.31 -3.29
N ASP A 39 2.48 -7.38 -3.49
CA ASP A 39 2.53 -8.24 -4.68
C ASP A 39 1.21 -8.31 -5.46
N ASN A 40 0.21 -7.52 -5.04
CA ASN A 40 -1.06 -7.38 -5.73
C ASN A 40 -1.48 -5.90 -5.83
N LEU A 41 -0.55 -5.06 -6.29
CA LEU A 41 -0.82 -3.63 -6.49
C LEU A 41 -1.86 -3.40 -7.59
N PHE A 42 -2.53 -2.25 -7.54
CA PHE A 42 -3.34 -1.79 -8.67
C PHE A 42 -2.48 -1.60 -9.92
N PRO A 43 -3.05 -1.78 -11.13
CA PRO A 43 -2.37 -1.41 -12.37
C PRO A 43 -1.94 0.05 -12.32
N THR A 44 -0.74 0.35 -12.79
CA THR A 44 -0.20 1.71 -12.74
C THR A 44 -1.11 2.68 -13.49
N PRO A 45 -1.70 3.68 -12.83
CA PRO A 45 -2.56 4.65 -13.50
C PRO A 45 -1.84 5.36 -14.66
N PRO A 46 -2.55 5.70 -15.75
CA PRO A 46 -1.96 6.40 -16.91
C PRO A 46 -1.21 7.69 -16.54
N LEU A 47 -1.66 8.38 -15.49
CA LEU A 47 -0.99 9.56 -14.96
C LEU A 47 0.47 9.27 -14.54
N PHE A 48 0.70 8.19 -13.79
CA PHE A 48 2.05 7.86 -13.32
C PHE A 48 2.92 7.29 -14.43
N LYS A 49 2.33 6.61 -15.42
CA LYS A 49 3.04 6.22 -16.65
C LYS A 49 3.56 7.46 -17.39
N LYS A 50 2.69 8.46 -17.61
CA LYS A 50 3.06 9.75 -18.23
C LYS A 50 4.15 10.49 -17.47
N ILE A 51 4.07 10.52 -16.13
CA ILE A 51 5.08 11.16 -15.29
C ILE A 51 6.43 10.44 -15.44
N GLN A 52 6.44 9.11 -15.36
CA GLN A 52 7.66 8.31 -15.49
C GLN A 52 8.30 8.48 -16.87
N GLU A 53 7.50 8.43 -17.94
CA GLU A 53 7.94 8.65 -19.32
C GLU A 53 8.58 10.04 -19.50
N ALA A 54 7.98 11.08 -18.92
CA ALA A 54 8.45 12.45 -19.05
C ALA A 54 9.69 12.75 -18.20
N SER A 55 9.81 12.12 -17.02
CA SER A 55 10.92 12.39 -16.09
C SER A 55 12.13 11.47 -16.29
N GLY A 56 11.94 10.29 -16.89
CA GLY A 56 12.96 9.24 -16.95
C GLY A 56 13.33 8.66 -15.58
N THR A 57 12.52 8.90 -14.55
CA THR A 57 12.74 8.36 -13.20
C THR A 57 12.62 6.83 -13.22
N SER A 58 13.48 6.12 -12.48
CA SER A 58 13.38 4.67 -12.35
C SER A 58 12.08 4.28 -11.64
N TRP A 59 11.51 3.13 -11.99
CA TRP A 59 10.30 2.63 -11.30
C TRP A 59 10.52 2.42 -9.81
N GLU A 60 11.71 2.01 -9.40
CA GLU A 60 12.11 1.90 -8.00
C GLU A 60 11.91 3.22 -7.23
N GLU A 61 12.34 4.35 -7.82
CA GLU A 61 12.19 5.68 -7.22
C GLU A 61 10.75 6.21 -7.35
N MET A 62 10.02 5.85 -8.41
CA MET A 62 8.60 6.18 -8.57
C MET A 62 7.79 5.69 -7.36
N TYR A 63 8.06 4.48 -6.86
CA TYR A 63 7.38 3.92 -5.68
C TYR A 63 7.72 4.63 -4.35
N LYS A 64 8.84 5.36 -4.27
CA LYS A 64 9.22 6.17 -3.09
C LYS A 64 8.61 7.57 -3.12
N VAL A 65 8.31 8.09 -4.30
CA VAL A 65 7.84 9.47 -4.51
C VAL A 65 6.33 9.55 -4.73
N PHE A 66 5.77 8.59 -5.46
CA PHE A 66 4.37 8.61 -5.90
C PHE A 66 3.58 7.44 -5.34
N ASN A 67 2.29 7.64 -5.11
CA ASN A 67 1.42 6.61 -4.53
C ASN A 67 1.08 5.46 -5.50
N MET A 68 1.34 5.62 -6.80
CA MET A 68 1.23 4.56 -7.81
C MET A 68 -0.15 3.88 -7.97
N GLY A 69 -1.24 4.44 -7.42
CA GLY A 69 -2.59 3.91 -7.64
C GLY A 69 -3.47 3.92 -6.41
N HIS A 70 -2.90 3.72 -5.22
CA HIS A 70 -3.63 3.80 -3.96
C HIS A 70 -2.87 4.66 -2.96
N ARG A 71 -3.61 5.49 -2.22
CA ARG A 71 -3.02 6.48 -1.30
C ARG A 71 -3.28 6.19 0.18
N LEU A 72 -4.06 5.16 0.48
CA LEU A 72 -4.38 4.73 1.84
C LEU A 72 -4.21 3.23 1.96
N GLU A 73 -3.53 2.79 3.00
CA GLU A 73 -3.34 1.39 3.37
C GLU A 73 -3.90 1.16 4.77
N VAL A 74 -4.53 0.00 4.96
CA VAL A 74 -5.01 -0.46 6.27
C VAL A 74 -4.40 -1.84 6.53
N TYR A 75 -3.71 -1.95 7.65
CA TYR A 75 -3.08 -3.18 8.13
C TYR A 75 -4.05 -3.83 9.10
N THR A 76 -4.61 -4.97 8.73
CA THR A 76 -5.69 -5.64 9.45
C THR A 76 -5.75 -7.13 9.09
N ASN A 77 -6.66 -7.88 9.71
CA ASN A 77 -6.90 -9.28 9.39
C ASN A 77 -7.78 -9.45 8.14
N GLU A 78 -7.85 -10.67 7.59
CA GLU A 78 -8.56 -10.94 6.33
C GLU A 78 -10.07 -10.65 6.39
N GLU A 79 -10.70 -10.89 7.55
CA GLU A 79 -12.12 -10.66 7.76
C GLU A 79 -12.46 -9.17 7.67
N ALA A 80 -11.71 -8.34 8.40
CA ALA A 80 -11.85 -6.89 8.37
C ALA A 80 -11.47 -6.30 7.00
N ALA A 81 -10.46 -6.87 6.32
CA ALA A 81 -10.10 -6.46 4.97
C ALA A 81 -11.26 -6.69 3.98
N SER A 82 -11.91 -7.85 4.06
CA SER A 82 -13.09 -8.17 3.22
C SER A 82 -14.23 -7.19 3.47
N ALA A 83 -14.53 -6.88 4.73
CA ALA A 83 -15.55 -5.89 5.09
C ALA A 83 -15.21 -4.47 4.59
N LEU A 84 -13.94 -4.07 4.68
CA LEU A 84 -13.47 -2.78 4.17
C LEU A 84 -13.63 -2.68 2.65
N ILE A 85 -13.33 -3.75 1.91
CA ILE A 85 -13.47 -3.79 0.45
C ILE A 85 -14.93 -3.61 0.03
N GLU A 86 -15.85 -4.35 0.65
CA GLU A 86 -17.29 -4.21 0.38
C GLU A 86 -17.82 -2.82 0.74
N LEU A 87 -17.38 -2.26 1.88
CA LEU A 87 -17.72 -0.90 2.25
C LEU A 87 -17.17 0.11 1.23
N ALA A 88 -15.92 -0.04 0.80
CA ALA A 88 -15.30 0.87 -0.17
C ALA A 88 -16.07 0.92 -1.49
N LYS A 89 -16.54 -0.24 -1.97
CA LYS A 89 -17.41 -0.35 -3.15
C LYS A 89 -18.69 0.47 -3.01
N SER A 90 -19.33 0.48 -1.84
CA SER A 90 -20.52 1.31 -1.58
C SER A 90 -20.25 2.82 -1.64
N PHE A 91 -19.00 3.23 -1.40
CA PHE A 91 -18.53 4.62 -1.54
C PHE A 91 -17.95 4.92 -2.93
N GLY A 92 -18.00 3.97 -3.88
CA GLY A 92 -17.42 4.14 -5.21
C GLY A 92 -15.90 4.18 -5.23
N VAL A 93 -15.25 3.59 -4.22
CA VAL A 93 -13.78 3.50 -4.11
C VAL A 93 -13.37 2.06 -4.34
N GLU A 94 -12.46 1.82 -5.27
CA GLU A 94 -11.85 0.51 -5.46
C GLU A 94 -10.89 0.20 -4.31
N ALA A 95 -10.96 -1.02 -3.81
CA ALA A 95 -10.11 -1.54 -2.74
C ALA A 95 -9.83 -3.02 -3.01
N GLN A 96 -8.61 -3.46 -2.68
CA GLN A 96 -8.22 -4.85 -2.72
C GLN A 96 -7.14 -5.12 -1.67
N ILE A 97 -6.93 -6.39 -1.34
CA ILE A 97 -5.76 -6.79 -0.57
C ILE A 97 -4.54 -6.66 -1.50
N ILE A 98 -3.70 -5.66 -1.24
CA ILE A 98 -2.53 -5.35 -2.08
C ILE A 98 -1.27 -6.16 -1.72
N GLY A 99 -1.33 -6.90 -0.61
CA GLY A 99 -0.15 -7.51 -0.02
C GLY A 99 -0.39 -8.05 1.38
N ARG A 100 0.70 -8.38 2.09
CA ARG A 100 0.69 -8.98 3.42
C ARG A 100 1.91 -8.58 4.25
N CYS A 101 1.88 -8.87 5.53
CA CYS A 101 3.01 -8.72 6.45
C CYS A 101 3.52 -10.07 6.90
N GLU A 102 4.84 -10.22 6.94
CA GLU A 102 5.53 -11.39 7.47
C GLU A 102 6.52 -10.96 8.56
N ALA A 103 6.85 -11.88 9.48
CA ALA A 103 7.88 -11.62 10.49
C ALA A 103 9.25 -11.53 9.83
N ALA A 104 10.07 -10.56 10.24
CA ALA A 104 11.41 -10.37 9.70
C ALA A 104 12.39 -9.91 10.78
N SER A 105 13.69 -10.06 10.52
CA SER A 105 14.74 -9.59 11.43
C SER A 105 14.99 -8.08 11.35
N GLN A 106 14.39 -7.41 10.36
CA GLN A 106 14.49 -5.96 10.14
C GLN A 106 13.34 -5.48 9.25
N ALA A 107 13.09 -4.16 9.27
CA ALA A 107 12.05 -3.53 8.51
C ALA A 107 12.37 -3.61 7.02
N LYS A 108 11.47 -4.21 6.25
CA LYS A 108 11.65 -4.38 4.80
C LYS A 108 10.33 -4.18 4.07
N VAL A 109 10.40 -3.61 2.88
CA VAL A 109 9.31 -3.60 1.91
C VAL A 109 9.78 -4.30 0.63
N THR A 110 8.99 -5.24 0.11
CA THR A 110 9.17 -5.76 -1.24
C THR A 110 7.95 -5.39 -2.07
N ILE A 111 8.16 -4.75 -3.21
CA ILE A 111 7.12 -4.42 -4.19
C ILE A 111 7.31 -5.32 -5.40
N LYS A 112 6.31 -6.14 -5.73
CA LYS A 112 6.23 -6.90 -6.98
C LYS A 112 5.14 -6.28 -7.83
N SER A 113 5.51 -5.79 -9.01
CA SER A 113 4.60 -5.05 -9.88
C SER A 113 4.81 -5.39 -11.36
N GLU A 114 4.00 -4.79 -12.23
CA GLU A 114 4.16 -4.90 -13.69
C GLU A 114 5.54 -4.40 -14.19
N HIS A 115 6.28 -3.63 -13.37
CA HIS A 115 7.57 -3.03 -13.71
C HIS A 115 8.78 -3.77 -13.12
N GLY A 116 8.56 -4.85 -12.37
CA GLY A 116 9.62 -5.62 -11.72
C GLY A 116 9.42 -5.77 -10.20
N GLU A 117 10.47 -6.28 -9.56
CA GLU A 117 10.56 -6.50 -8.11
C GLU A 117 11.58 -5.53 -7.50
N PHE A 118 11.15 -4.79 -6.49
CA PHE A 118 11.95 -3.76 -5.82
C PHE A 118 11.96 -4.01 -4.32
N GLU A 119 13.13 -3.93 -3.70
CA GLU A 119 13.30 -4.12 -2.26
C GLU A 119 13.82 -2.85 -1.61
N TYR A 120 13.25 -2.53 -0.45
CA TYR A 120 13.57 -1.34 0.32
C TYR A 120 13.78 -1.73 1.77
N SER A 121 14.84 -1.21 2.38
CA SER A 121 15.13 -1.29 3.81
C SER A 121 15.61 0.06 4.31
N ILE A 122 15.58 0.25 5.63
CA ILE A 122 16.22 1.40 6.30
C ILE A 122 17.72 1.15 6.40
#